data_AF-A0A1G8M6K2-F1
#
_entry.id   AF-A0A1G8M6K2-F1
#
_cell.length_a   1.000
_cell.length_b   1.000
_cell.length_c   1.000
_cell.angle_alpha   90.00
_cell.angle_beta   90.00
_cell.angle_gamma   90.00
#
_symmetry.space_group_name_H-M   'P 1'
#
loop_
_entity.id
_entity.type
_entity.pdbx_description
1 polymer ?
#
loop_
_entity_poly.entity_id
_entity_poly.type
_entity_poly.pdbx_seq_one_letter_code
_entity_poly.pdbx_strand_id
1 'polypeptide(L)'
;MREKRWLLCFLVAVCCTFSTWALPSQDKTVTLNLHNVSIETVLDAVKKQTGVNMLYNSQMFKGVPPVSINAKNEKWEVALKLILNPQGFDYVVKDGIVVVRKLQTEKRDNRIRGTVIDSNKEPIPGASVIVKGTRTGTSTNIEGEFTLDVKSDKVTLEVSFIGMKKQTLQVDATRRKSLEITLVDDVKTLDDVVVTGYSNVRKTSFTGSSTQITGDDLRKVSQTNVIDAMQSFDPSFRLMTNTQFGSDPNALPEMYIRGRSGVGVRDLDKDQLSKSNLENNPNLPTFIMDGFEVSIEKVYDLDPTRIESMTILKDAAATAIYGSRAANGVVVITTVAPKPGEVRVSYNFTGTLEMPDLRDYNLANASEKLEIERLAGLFDVSAGDNMGNIINSYSKKYAQIRKGVDTNWLVLPLRNSFDHKHSVYVEGGTQNLRYGVDASYNGTKGVMKGSSRDRYSVGFSLDYRMKSLQVKNTVSFTHTKSTESPYGSFSDYTSMQPYDTPYEDGILVEQLAFSKTDRNSAANNPLYEATLANYDWNAYDEITNNLSLNWYLTDYWTVRGQFSVTRKYANSEKFIDPLSSKTSVLGESSSGNEDKVGDLYTTNGNNLDWNANAFLYYTRTFEKKT
;
A
#
# COMPACT_ATOMS: atom_id res chain seq x y z
N MET A 1 38.49 -53.17 -18.34
CA MET A 1 37.92 -52.68 -17.06
C MET A 1 36.43 -53.01 -17.01
N ARG A 2 36.16 -54.28 -16.73
CA ARG A 2 34.89 -54.95 -16.41
C ARG A 2 35.32 -55.92 -15.29
N GLU A 3 34.47 -56.22 -14.30
CA GLU A 3 34.71 -57.18 -13.18
C GLU A 3 35.08 -56.67 -11.76
N LYS A 4 34.68 -55.46 -11.32
CA LYS A 4 34.79 -55.11 -9.86
C LYS A 4 33.55 -54.48 -9.21
N ARG A 5 32.34 -54.86 -9.63
CA ARG A 5 31.10 -54.47 -8.94
C ARG A 5 30.18 -55.63 -8.50
N TRP A 6 30.53 -56.87 -8.84
CA TRP A 6 29.72 -58.06 -8.52
C TRP A 6 30.16 -58.84 -7.27
N LEU A 7 31.27 -58.47 -6.62
CA LEU A 7 31.70 -59.08 -5.36
C LEU A 7 31.15 -58.39 -4.09
N LEU A 8 30.64 -57.16 -4.20
CA LEU A 8 30.11 -56.43 -3.04
C LEU A 8 28.65 -56.76 -2.73
N CYS A 9 27.90 -57.30 -3.70
CA CYS A 9 26.50 -57.71 -3.52
C CYS A 9 26.33 -59.15 -3.02
N PHE A 10 27.41 -59.93 -2.90
CA PHE A 10 27.37 -61.30 -2.35
C PHE A 10 27.86 -61.38 -0.89
N LEU A 11 28.46 -60.30 -0.37
CA LEU A 11 29.07 -60.27 0.97
C LEU A 11 28.13 -59.78 2.10
N VAL A 12 26.91 -59.35 1.77
CA VAL A 12 25.92 -58.86 2.77
C VAL A 12 24.76 -59.84 2.97
N ALA A 13 24.69 -60.92 2.19
CA ALA A 13 23.62 -61.93 2.26
C ALA A 13 24.00 -63.25 2.99
N VAL A 14 25.19 -63.36 3.59
CA VAL A 14 25.67 -64.60 4.26
C VAL A 14 26.15 -64.35 5.71
N CYS A 15 25.61 -63.31 6.38
CA CYS A 15 25.83 -63.11 7.83
C CYS A 15 24.54 -63.25 8.66
N CYS A 16 23.60 -64.08 8.18
CA CYS A 16 22.65 -64.77 9.02
C CYS A 16 23.20 -66.18 9.28
N THR A 17 23.82 -66.40 10.45
CA THR A 17 23.86 -67.65 11.24
C THR A 17 25.13 -67.73 12.09
N PHE A 18 25.18 -67.02 13.23
CA PHE A 18 25.85 -67.55 14.42
C PHE A 18 25.11 -67.09 15.67
N SER A 19 24.56 -68.10 16.33
CA SER A 19 24.01 -68.19 17.68
C SER A 19 24.62 -67.24 18.71
N THR A 20 23.75 -66.44 19.32
CA THR A 20 23.93 -65.92 20.68
C THR A 20 23.89 -67.09 21.67
N TRP A 21 25.04 -67.45 22.24
CA TRP A 21 25.05 -68.05 23.57
C TRP A 21 24.84 -66.93 24.58
N ALA A 22 23.58 -66.65 24.88
CA ALA A 22 23.20 -65.95 26.10
C ALA A 22 23.03 -67.02 27.19
N LEU A 23 23.85 -66.90 28.24
CA LEU A 23 23.84 -67.71 29.45
C LEU A 23 22.40 -67.85 29.99
N PRO A 24 21.99 -69.02 30.53
CA PRO A 24 20.68 -69.16 31.13
C PRO A 24 20.54 -68.21 32.33
N SER A 25 19.67 -67.21 32.20
CA SER A 25 19.16 -66.48 33.35
C SER A 25 18.42 -67.48 34.21
N GLN A 26 18.93 -67.78 35.40
CA GLN A 26 18.20 -68.58 36.40
C GLN A 26 16.81 -67.95 36.58
N ASP A 27 15.77 -68.65 36.15
CA ASP A 27 14.38 -68.27 36.40
C ASP A 27 14.16 -68.28 37.92
N LYS A 28 14.18 -67.11 38.55
CA LYS A 28 13.98 -66.99 39.99
C LYS A 28 12.50 -67.19 40.29
N THR A 29 12.16 -68.29 40.93
CA THR A 29 10.79 -68.57 41.35
C THR A 29 10.53 -68.07 42.76
N VAL A 30 9.26 -67.80 43.07
CA VAL A 30 8.80 -67.30 44.35
C VAL A 30 7.68 -68.22 44.86
N THR A 31 7.69 -68.48 46.16
CA THR A 31 6.58 -69.16 46.84
C THR A 31 6.02 -68.24 47.90
N LEU A 32 4.82 -67.72 47.67
CA LEU A 32 4.14 -66.76 48.52
C LEU A 32 2.80 -67.32 48.96
N ASN A 33 2.55 -67.34 50.26
CA ASN A 33 1.24 -67.59 50.83
C ASN A 33 0.94 -66.47 51.82
N LEU A 34 0.40 -65.38 51.31
CA LEU A 34 0.13 -64.15 52.05
C LEU A 34 -1.35 -63.81 51.94
N HIS A 35 -1.98 -63.50 53.06
CA HIS A 35 -3.40 -63.20 53.13
C HIS A 35 -3.62 -61.81 53.73
N ASN A 36 -4.34 -60.94 53.00
CA ASN A 36 -4.75 -59.60 53.44
C ASN A 36 -3.59 -58.69 53.89
N VAL A 37 -2.56 -58.57 53.05
CA VAL A 37 -1.35 -57.78 53.33
C VAL A 37 -1.22 -56.58 52.38
N SER A 38 -0.42 -55.58 52.76
CA SER A 38 -0.14 -54.44 51.89
C SER A 38 0.70 -54.85 50.67
N ILE A 39 0.53 -54.16 49.54
CA ILE A 39 1.32 -54.41 48.32
C ILE A 39 2.82 -54.27 48.61
N GLU A 40 3.22 -53.30 49.42
CA GLU A 40 4.61 -53.08 49.82
C GLU A 40 5.19 -54.32 50.52
N THR A 41 4.42 -54.93 51.42
CA THR A 41 4.82 -56.17 52.12
C THR A 41 5.02 -57.32 51.15
N VAL A 42 4.22 -57.41 50.09
CA VAL A 42 4.38 -58.45 49.07
C VAL A 42 5.59 -58.18 48.18
N LEU A 43 5.81 -56.94 47.75
CA LEU A 43 6.99 -56.54 46.97
C LEU A 43 8.28 -56.84 47.74
N ASP A 44 8.31 -56.55 49.05
CA ASP A 44 9.43 -56.89 49.93
C ASP A 44 9.64 -58.40 50.08
N ALA A 45 8.55 -59.18 50.18
CA ALA A 45 8.63 -60.64 50.23
C ALA A 45 9.22 -61.22 48.93
N VAL A 46 8.82 -60.70 47.77
CA VAL A 46 9.40 -61.08 46.47
C VAL A 46 10.87 -60.69 46.43
N LYS A 47 11.23 -59.45 46.79
CA LYS A 47 12.61 -58.97 46.83
C LYS A 47 13.50 -59.85 47.72
N LYS A 48 13.03 -60.28 48.89
CA LYS A 48 13.78 -61.17 49.79
C LYS A 48 14.03 -62.56 49.22
N GLN A 49 13.05 -63.15 48.51
CA GLN A 49 13.18 -64.50 47.96
C GLN A 49 13.95 -64.54 46.63
N THR A 50 13.85 -63.49 45.80
CA THR A 50 14.41 -63.47 44.44
C THR A 50 15.65 -62.58 44.33
N GLY A 51 15.91 -61.70 45.31
CA GLY A 51 17.00 -60.74 45.24
C GLY A 51 16.85 -59.71 44.11
N VAL A 52 15.65 -59.55 43.55
CA VAL A 52 15.36 -58.56 42.50
C VAL A 52 15.16 -57.19 43.14
N ASN A 53 15.96 -56.20 42.71
CA ASN A 53 15.82 -54.84 43.19
C ASN A 53 14.58 -54.18 42.57
N MET A 54 13.74 -53.59 43.42
CA MET A 54 12.51 -52.92 43.02
C MET A 54 12.53 -51.47 43.48
N LEU A 55 12.09 -50.57 42.59
CA LEU A 55 11.95 -49.14 42.84
C LEU A 55 10.51 -48.71 42.59
N TYR A 56 9.90 -48.09 43.59
CA TYR A 56 8.53 -47.60 43.53
C TYR A 56 8.35 -46.42 44.48
N ASN A 57 7.33 -45.60 44.24
CA ASN A 57 6.95 -44.52 45.15
C ASN A 57 5.83 -45.03 46.07
N SER A 58 6.10 -45.24 47.36
CA SER A 58 5.11 -45.69 48.36
C SER A 58 3.79 -44.91 48.36
N GLN A 59 3.81 -43.63 48.01
CA GLN A 59 2.58 -42.83 47.94
C GLN A 59 1.60 -43.33 46.87
N MET A 60 2.07 -44.06 45.85
CA MET A 60 1.22 -44.60 44.79
C MET A 60 0.27 -45.70 45.28
N PHE A 61 0.57 -46.34 46.41
CA PHE A 61 -0.24 -47.41 47.00
C PHE A 61 -1.18 -46.93 48.11
N LYS A 62 -1.17 -45.64 48.45
CA LYS A 62 -2.11 -45.08 49.44
C LYS A 62 -3.55 -45.23 48.95
N GLY A 63 -4.39 -45.91 49.74
CA GLY A 63 -5.80 -46.16 49.42
C GLY A 63 -6.06 -47.42 48.60
N VAL A 64 -5.03 -48.20 48.28
CA VAL A 64 -5.19 -49.50 47.61
C VAL A 64 -5.56 -50.57 48.65
N PRO A 65 -6.62 -51.38 48.43
CA PRO A 65 -7.02 -52.41 49.38
C PRO A 65 -5.94 -53.48 49.56
N PRO A 66 -5.87 -54.16 50.73
CA PRO A 66 -4.92 -55.24 50.94
C PRO A 66 -5.12 -56.37 49.92
N VAL A 67 -4.03 -57.04 49.58
CA VAL A 67 -4.00 -58.11 48.57
C VAL A 67 -3.68 -59.46 49.23
N SER A 68 -4.23 -60.52 48.66
CA SER A 68 -3.92 -61.91 49.02
C SER A 68 -3.31 -62.61 47.81
N ILE A 69 -2.22 -63.35 48.00
CA ILE A 69 -1.60 -64.17 46.96
C ILE A 69 -1.25 -65.54 47.52
N ASN A 70 -1.60 -66.57 46.76
CA ASN A 70 -1.11 -67.94 46.95
C ASN A 70 -0.45 -68.39 45.65
N ALA A 71 0.88 -68.33 45.61
CA ALA A 71 1.71 -68.72 44.48
C ALA A 71 2.75 -69.73 44.96
N LYS A 72 2.87 -70.86 44.28
CA LYS A 72 3.83 -71.92 44.62
C LYS A 72 4.77 -72.16 43.45
N ASN A 73 6.05 -71.88 43.65
CA ASN A 73 7.10 -72.01 42.64
C ASN A 73 6.81 -71.25 41.34
N GLU A 74 6.22 -70.05 41.46
CA GLU A 74 5.83 -69.22 40.32
C GLU A 74 6.95 -68.25 39.93
N LYS A 75 7.10 -67.93 38.65
CA LYS A 75 8.10 -66.92 38.24
C LYS A 75 7.75 -65.56 38.86
N TRP A 76 8.77 -64.84 39.37
CA TRP A 76 8.54 -63.57 40.06
C TRP A 76 7.84 -62.53 39.17
N GLU A 77 8.08 -62.57 37.86
CA GLU A 77 7.40 -61.74 36.86
C GLU A 77 5.89 -61.97 36.85
N VAL A 78 5.49 -63.24 36.91
CA VAL A 78 4.08 -63.65 36.87
C VAL A 78 3.41 -63.35 38.21
N ALA A 79 4.09 -63.64 39.32
CA ALA A 79 3.61 -63.31 40.65
C ALA A 79 3.37 -61.80 40.83
N LEU A 80 4.26 -60.94 40.33
CA LEU A 80 4.07 -59.49 40.37
C LEU A 80 2.90 -59.02 39.51
N LYS A 81 2.72 -59.55 38.30
CA LYS A 81 1.56 -59.17 37.46
C LYS A 81 0.23 -59.55 38.08
N LEU A 82 0.15 -60.72 38.75
CA LEU A 82 -1.05 -61.17 39.43
C LEU A 82 -1.50 -60.22 40.54
N ILE A 83 -0.56 -59.51 41.17
CA ILE A 83 -0.86 -58.56 42.25
C ILE A 83 -1.03 -57.14 41.72
N LEU A 84 -0.18 -56.69 40.80
CA LEU A 84 -0.13 -55.30 40.36
C LEU A 84 -1.25 -54.97 39.36
N ASN A 85 -1.51 -55.85 38.38
CA ASN A 85 -2.45 -55.55 37.30
C ASN A 85 -3.89 -55.34 37.78
N PRO A 86 -4.45 -56.19 38.69
CA PRO A 86 -5.81 -55.97 39.21
C PRO A 86 -5.95 -54.65 39.98
N GLN A 87 -4.84 -54.11 40.49
CA GLN A 87 -4.78 -52.87 41.25
C GLN A 87 -4.45 -51.65 40.37
N GLY A 88 -4.38 -51.82 39.04
CA GLY A 88 -4.12 -50.74 38.08
C GLY A 88 -2.65 -50.33 37.95
N PHE A 89 -1.73 -51.19 38.38
CA PHE A 89 -0.28 -50.98 38.27
C PHE A 89 0.34 -52.03 37.35
N ASP A 90 1.50 -51.70 36.79
CA ASP A 90 2.36 -52.59 36.01
C ASP A 90 3.81 -52.33 36.38
N TYR A 91 4.74 -53.15 35.91
CA TYR A 91 6.16 -52.92 36.11
C TYR A 91 6.94 -52.94 34.80
N VAL A 92 8.08 -52.24 34.80
CA VAL A 92 9.07 -52.32 33.72
C VAL A 92 10.42 -52.65 34.33
N VAL A 93 11.14 -53.56 33.70
CA VAL A 93 12.53 -53.86 34.07
C VAL A 93 13.43 -52.90 33.29
N LYS A 94 14.19 -52.06 33.98
CA LYS A 94 15.18 -51.17 33.38
C LYS A 94 16.50 -51.33 34.10
N ASP A 95 17.55 -51.65 33.35
CA ASP A 95 18.92 -51.86 33.87
C ASP A 95 18.99 -52.84 35.06
N GLY A 96 18.17 -53.91 35.02
CA GLY A 96 18.11 -54.93 36.06
C GLY A 96 17.32 -54.54 37.32
N ILE A 97 16.68 -53.38 37.34
CA ILE A 97 15.80 -52.90 38.43
C ILE A 97 14.35 -52.92 37.94
N VAL A 98 13.44 -53.42 38.78
CA VAL A 98 12.00 -53.43 38.53
C VAL A 98 11.41 -52.11 38.99
N VAL A 99 10.89 -51.32 38.05
CA VAL A 99 10.21 -50.05 38.35
C VAL A 99 8.71 -50.23 38.25
N VAL A 100 7.99 -50.04 39.36
CA VAL A 100 6.51 -50.14 39.37
C VAL A 100 5.90 -48.81 38.95
N ARG A 101 4.92 -48.85 38.04
CA ARG A 101 4.24 -47.68 37.46
C ARG A 101 2.73 -47.92 37.35
N LYS A 102 1.94 -46.86 37.17
CA LYS A 102 0.51 -47.00 36.83
C LYS A 102 0.35 -47.57 35.41
N LEU A 103 -0.64 -48.43 35.22
CA LEU A 103 -0.98 -49.01 33.93
C LEU A 103 -1.46 -47.89 32.99
N GLN A 104 -0.68 -47.53 31.97
CA GLN A 104 -1.10 -46.60 30.91
C GLN A 104 -1.48 -47.39 29.66
N THR A 105 -2.73 -47.25 29.22
CA THR A 105 -3.22 -47.83 27.96
C THR A 105 -2.75 -46.98 26.78
N GLU A 106 -1.81 -47.49 25.97
CA GLU A 106 -1.46 -46.83 24.71
C GLU A 106 -2.61 -46.98 23.68
N LYS A 107 -3.12 -45.85 23.19
CA LYS A 107 -4.12 -45.79 22.12
C LYS A 107 -3.44 -46.15 20.78
N ARG A 108 -4.05 -47.07 20.03
CA ARG A 108 -3.60 -47.43 18.66
C ARG A 108 -3.85 -46.26 17.70
N ASP A 109 -2.87 -46.00 16.82
CA ASP A 109 -3.04 -45.06 15.70
C ASP A 109 -4.02 -45.62 14.66
N ASN A 110 -4.94 -44.77 14.18
CA ASN A 110 -5.87 -45.10 13.11
C ASN A 110 -5.24 -44.76 11.75
N ARG A 111 -5.37 -45.64 10.77
CA ARG A 111 -4.77 -45.49 9.43
C ARG A 111 -5.81 -45.10 8.40
N ILE A 112 -5.65 -43.93 7.79
CA ILE A 112 -6.46 -43.44 6.66
C ILE A 112 -5.78 -43.82 5.35
N ARG A 113 -6.55 -44.28 4.36
CA ARG A 113 -6.08 -44.54 2.99
C ARG A 113 -6.98 -43.83 1.98
N GLY A 114 -6.39 -43.37 0.88
CA GLY A 114 -7.15 -42.78 -0.20
C GLY A 114 -6.33 -42.55 -1.46
N THR A 115 -6.98 -42.04 -2.50
CA THR A 115 -6.42 -41.69 -3.80
C THR A 115 -6.82 -40.26 -4.14
N VAL A 116 -5.88 -39.48 -4.64
CA VAL A 116 -6.10 -38.11 -5.13
C VAL A 116 -6.08 -38.13 -6.65
N ILE A 117 -7.15 -37.63 -7.25
CA ILE A 117 -7.35 -37.58 -8.71
C ILE A 117 -7.69 -36.16 -9.15
N ASP A 118 -7.50 -35.85 -10.43
CA ASP A 118 -7.92 -34.60 -11.04
C ASP A 118 -9.38 -34.67 -11.57
N SER A 119 -9.86 -33.58 -12.19
CA SER A 119 -11.19 -33.52 -12.80
C SER A 119 -11.38 -34.45 -14.02
N ASN A 120 -10.29 -34.90 -14.65
CA ASN A 120 -10.31 -35.87 -15.76
C ASN A 120 -10.19 -37.32 -15.28
N LYS A 121 -10.16 -37.54 -13.95
CA LYS A 121 -9.95 -38.83 -13.28
C LYS A 121 -8.54 -39.40 -13.44
N GLU A 122 -7.55 -38.56 -13.73
CA GLU A 122 -6.15 -38.93 -13.72
C GLU A 122 -5.56 -38.85 -12.30
N PRO A 123 -4.73 -39.81 -11.88
CA PRO A 123 -4.11 -39.78 -10.56
C PRO A 123 -3.09 -38.65 -10.44
N ILE A 124 -3.07 -37.97 -9.29
CA ILE A 124 -2.15 -36.85 -9.04
C ILE A 124 -1.00 -37.33 -8.14
N PRO A 125 0.20 -37.56 -8.70
CA PRO A 125 1.37 -37.92 -7.92
C PRO A 125 1.99 -36.72 -7.20
N GLY A 126 2.39 -36.90 -5.94
CA GLY A 126 3.02 -35.85 -5.14
C GLY A 126 2.08 -34.81 -4.53
N ALA A 127 0.77 -35.04 -4.55
CA ALA A 127 -0.20 -34.22 -3.79
C ALA A 127 0.06 -34.33 -2.29
N SER A 128 0.11 -33.19 -1.61
CA SER A 128 0.34 -33.09 -0.17
C SER A 128 -0.98 -33.25 0.60
N VAL A 129 -1.04 -34.20 1.53
CA VAL A 129 -2.20 -34.50 2.38
C VAL A 129 -1.80 -34.28 3.85
N ILE A 130 -2.35 -33.26 4.51
CA ILE A 130 -1.96 -32.86 5.87
C ILE A 130 -3.19 -32.81 6.79
N VAL A 131 -3.04 -33.23 8.05
CA VAL A 131 -4.08 -33.00 9.08
C VAL A 131 -4.01 -31.52 9.52
N LYS A 132 -5.09 -30.78 9.24
CA LYS A 132 -5.19 -29.33 9.48
C LYS A 132 -4.85 -28.97 10.93
N GLY A 133 -3.94 -28.02 11.10
CA GLY A 133 -3.46 -27.55 12.42
C GLY A 133 -2.35 -28.40 13.04
N THR A 134 -1.81 -29.40 12.32
CA THR A 134 -0.70 -30.24 12.78
C THR A 134 0.39 -30.35 11.71
N ARG A 135 1.53 -30.96 12.08
CA ARG A 135 2.61 -31.32 11.14
C ARG A 135 2.47 -32.74 10.59
N THR A 136 1.38 -33.44 10.92
CA THR A 136 1.15 -34.82 10.49
C THR A 136 0.57 -34.82 9.08
N GLY A 137 1.29 -35.38 8.12
CA GLY A 137 0.89 -35.44 6.73
C GLY A 137 1.72 -36.44 5.92
N THR A 138 1.31 -36.68 4.68
CA THR A 138 1.97 -37.56 3.70
C THR A 138 1.82 -36.96 2.30
N SER A 139 2.57 -37.49 1.33
CA SER A 139 2.35 -37.23 -0.10
C SER A 139 1.74 -38.45 -0.80
N THR A 140 1.10 -38.24 -1.95
CA THR A 140 0.63 -39.34 -2.83
C THR A 140 1.76 -39.95 -3.65
N ASN A 141 1.63 -41.24 -3.99
CA ASN A 141 2.56 -41.97 -4.88
C ASN A 141 2.24 -41.77 -6.38
N ILE A 142 2.88 -42.53 -7.27
CA ILE A 142 2.72 -42.44 -8.74
C ILE A 142 1.27 -42.71 -9.16
N GLU A 143 0.60 -43.61 -8.46
CA GLU A 143 -0.80 -43.98 -8.67
C GLU A 143 -1.79 -43.03 -7.96
N GLY A 144 -1.31 -41.94 -7.36
CA GLY A 144 -2.13 -40.96 -6.64
C GLY A 144 -2.60 -41.43 -5.26
N GLU A 145 -2.16 -42.59 -4.79
CA GLU A 145 -2.55 -43.18 -3.50
C GLU A 145 -1.75 -42.60 -2.33
N PHE A 146 -2.38 -42.47 -1.17
CA PHE A 146 -1.75 -42.07 0.08
C PHE A 146 -2.20 -42.92 1.26
N THR A 147 -1.36 -43.00 2.29
CA THR A 147 -1.68 -43.61 3.58
C THR A 147 -1.19 -42.70 4.70
N LEU A 148 -2.04 -42.39 5.67
CA LEU A 148 -1.75 -41.46 6.76
C LEU A 148 -2.21 -42.03 8.11
N ASP A 149 -1.27 -42.11 9.06
CA ASP A 149 -1.55 -42.54 10.42
C ASP A 149 -1.95 -41.33 11.29
N VAL A 150 -3.10 -41.41 11.95
CA VAL A 150 -3.71 -40.33 12.74
C VAL A 150 -4.10 -40.80 14.14
N LYS A 151 -3.93 -39.90 15.12
CA LYS A 151 -4.18 -40.17 16.55
C LYS A 151 -5.64 -39.96 16.99
N SER A 152 -6.46 -39.38 16.13
CA SER A 152 -7.86 -39.02 16.40
C SER A 152 -8.80 -39.76 15.46
N ASP A 153 -9.98 -40.11 15.96
CA ASP A 153 -11.04 -40.78 15.19
C ASP A 153 -11.66 -39.84 14.15
N LYS A 154 -11.70 -38.53 14.41
CA LYS A 154 -12.15 -37.51 13.46
C LYS A 154 -11.05 -36.50 13.22
N VAL A 155 -10.70 -36.29 11.94
CA VAL A 155 -9.65 -35.37 11.52
C VAL A 155 -10.10 -34.57 10.31
N THR A 156 -9.56 -33.37 10.14
CA THR A 156 -9.75 -32.56 8.94
C THR A 156 -8.49 -32.66 8.10
N LEU A 157 -8.60 -33.17 6.87
CA LEU A 157 -7.50 -33.22 5.92
C LEU A 157 -7.52 -31.97 5.04
N GLU A 158 -6.35 -31.36 4.84
CA GLU A 158 -6.06 -30.36 3.82
C GLU A 158 -5.22 -31.03 2.73
N VAL A 159 -5.74 -31.05 1.51
CA VAL A 159 -5.07 -31.61 0.34
C VAL A 159 -4.72 -30.50 -0.62
N SER A 160 -3.47 -30.48 -1.08
CA SER A 160 -2.96 -29.44 -1.98
C SER A 160 -1.94 -29.99 -2.97
N PHE A 161 -2.00 -29.51 -4.20
CA PHE A 161 -1.01 -29.76 -5.24
C PHE A 161 -0.74 -28.47 -6.02
N ILE A 162 0.44 -28.34 -6.61
CA ILE A 162 0.83 -27.13 -7.34
C ILE A 162 -0.09 -26.97 -8.55
N GLY A 163 -0.72 -25.80 -8.70
CA GLY A 163 -1.68 -25.54 -9.78
C GLY A 163 -3.11 -26.04 -9.53
N MET A 164 -3.42 -26.56 -8.33
CA MET A 164 -4.73 -27.12 -7.96
C MET A 164 -5.33 -26.40 -6.74
N LYS A 165 -6.66 -26.26 -6.70
CA LYS A 165 -7.35 -25.59 -5.59
C LYS A 165 -7.25 -26.44 -4.33
N LYS A 166 -6.77 -25.84 -3.23
CA LYS A 166 -6.71 -26.52 -1.93
C LYS A 166 -8.10 -27.00 -1.51
N GLN A 167 -8.19 -28.28 -1.12
CA GLN A 167 -9.44 -28.89 -0.67
C GLN A 167 -9.33 -29.28 0.81
N THR A 168 -10.38 -28.99 1.58
CA THR A 168 -10.47 -29.36 3.00
C THR A 168 -11.65 -30.30 3.20
N LEU A 169 -11.42 -31.47 3.79
CA LEU A 169 -12.45 -32.47 4.04
C LEU A 169 -12.37 -33.01 5.47
N GLN A 170 -13.53 -33.22 6.11
CA GLN A 170 -13.61 -33.93 7.38
C GLN A 170 -13.68 -35.44 7.14
N VAL A 171 -12.81 -36.18 7.80
CA VAL A 171 -12.65 -37.62 7.64
C VAL A 171 -12.79 -38.32 8.99
N ASP A 172 -13.55 -39.41 8.99
CA ASP A 172 -13.66 -40.34 10.10
C ASP A 172 -12.67 -41.50 9.88
N ALA A 173 -11.58 -41.50 10.65
CA ALA A 173 -10.49 -42.47 10.56
C ALA A 173 -10.88 -43.88 11.04
N THR A 174 -12.06 -44.05 11.66
CA THR A 174 -12.58 -45.37 12.05
C THR A 174 -13.16 -46.15 10.88
N ARG A 175 -13.48 -45.45 9.76
CA ARG A 175 -14.01 -46.08 8.55
C ARG A 175 -12.86 -46.64 7.70
N ARG A 176 -12.85 -47.96 7.49
CA ARG A 176 -11.84 -48.65 6.65
C ARG A 176 -12.05 -48.49 5.13
N LYS A 177 -12.88 -47.54 4.67
CA LYS A 177 -13.09 -47.32 3.23
C LYS A 177 -11.99 -46.42 2.68
N SER A 178 -11.47 -46.75 1.49
CA SER A 178 -10.56 -45.88 0.75
C SER A 178 -11.29 -44.59 0.35
N LEU A 179 -10.64 -43.45 0.54
CA LEU A 179 -11.18 -42.13 0.19
C LEU A 179 -10.76 -41.78 -1.23
N GLU A 180 -11.69 -41.31 -2.04
CA GLU A 180 -11.36 -40.68 -3.34
C GLU A 180 -11.50 -39.17 -3.17
N ILE A 181 -10.44 -38.43 -3.50
CA ILE A 181 -10.37 -36.97 -3.34
C ILE A 181 -10.08 -36.36 -4.71
N THR A 182 -11.07 -35.68 -5.28
CA THR A 182 -10.92 -34.99 -6.57
C THR A 182 -10.46 -33.56 -6.34
N LEU A 183 -9.22 -33.26 -6.75
CA LEU A 183 -8.74 -31.89 -6.85
C LEU A 183 -9.20 -31.27 -8.17
N VAL A 184 -9.56 -30.00 -8.10
CA VAL A 184 -9.92 -29.20 -9.26
C VAL A 184 -8.76 -28.26 -9.55
N ASP A 185 -8.43 -28.09 -10.82
CA ASP A 185 -7.43 -27.12 -11.26
C ASP A 185 -7.68 -25.76 -10.61
N ASP A 186 -6.62 -25.16 -10.04
CA ASP A 186 -6.60 -23.74 -9.69
C ASP A 186 -6.35 -22.97 -10.97
N VAL A 187 -7.29 -23.05 -11.92
CA VAL A 187 -7.36 -22.12 -13.05
C VAL A 187 -7.76 -20.77 -12.46
N LYS A 188 -6.80 -20.11 -11.81
CA LYS A 188 -6.73 -18.66 -11.81
C LYS A 188 -6.37 -18.23 -13.24
N THR A 189 -7.26 -18.45 -14.18
CA THR A 189 -7.58 -17.34 -15.07
C THR A 189 -8.17 -16.30 -14.14
N LEU A 190 -7.32 -15.42 -13.63
CA LEU A 190 -7.74 -14.03 -13.51
C LEU A 190 -8.36 -13.74 -14.88
N ASP A 191 -9.69 -13.69 -14.94
CA ASP A 191 -10.34 -12.97 -16.02
C ASP A 191 -9.81 -11.55 -15.84
N ASP A 192 -8.64 -11.25 -16.41
CA ASP A 192 -8.10 -9.90 -16.48
C ASP A 192 -9.21 -9.11 -17.19
N VAL A 193 -9.95 -8.35 -16.39
CA VAL A 193 -11.04 -7.53 -16.86
C VAL A 193 -10.50 -6.12 -16.99
N VAL A 194 -10.47 -5.64 -18.22
CA VAL A 194 -10.22 -4.24 -18.51
C VAL A 194 -11.46 -3.48 -18.08
N VAL A 195 -11.31 -2.66 -17.05
CA VAL A 195 -12.36 -1.74 -16.62
C VAL A 195 -12.35 -0.56 -17.58
N THR A 196 -13.26 -0.55 -18.53
CA THR A 196 -13.39 0.56 -19.49
C THR A 196 -14.19 1.73 -18.90
N GLY A 197 -14.53 1.68 -17.61
CA GLY A 197 -15.31 2.64 -16.82
C GLY A 197 -16.81 2.39 -16.85
N TYR A 198 -17.37 2.02 -18.01
CA TYR A 198 -18.78 1.63 -18.11
C TYR A 198 -19.00 0.11 -18.16
N SER A 199 -18.01 -0.68 -18.58
CA SER A 199 -18.13 -2.14 -18.57
C SER A 199 -16.80 -2.80 -18.22
N ASN A 200 -16.88 -3.99 -17.65
CA ASN A 200 -15.73 -4.84 -17.44
C ASN A 200 -15.66 -5.78 -18.64
N VAL A 201 -14.67 -5.58 -19.50
CA VAL A 201 -14.47 -6.40 -20.70
C VAL A 201 -13.29 -7.33 -20.45
N ARG A 202 -13.43 -8.61 -20.81
CA ARG A 202 -12.30 -9.55 -20.75
C ARG A 202 -11.18 -9.02 -21.65
N LYS A 203 -9.94 -9.01 -21.16
CA LYS A 203 -8.75 -8.53 -21.87
C LYS A 203 -8.58 -9.19 -23.24
N THR A 204 -8.94 -10.46 -23.38
CA THR A 204 -8.93 -11.22 -24.65
C THR A 204 -9.93 -10.73 -25.68
N SER A 205 -11.00 -10.06 -25.26
CA SER A 205 -12.07 -9.54 -26.13
C SER A 205 -11.95 -8.04 -26.37
N PHE A 206 -10.96 -7.38 -25.75
CA PHE A 206 -10.73 -5.96 -25.89
C PHE A 206 -9.81 -5.70 -27.09
N THR A 207 -10.31 -4.98 -28.09
CA THR A 207 -9.61 -4.73 -29.36
C THR A 207 -8.75 -3.46 -29.36
N GLY A 208 -8.81 -2.65 -28.29
CA GLY A 208 -8.02 -1.42 -28.15
C GLY A 208 -6.76 -1.61 -27.29
N SER A 209 -5.80 -0.69 -27.39
CA SER A 209 -4.68 -0.61 -26.46
C SER A 209 -5.16 -0.05 -25.11
N SER A 210 -4.99 -0.85 -24.06
CA SER A 210 -5.17 -0.41 -22.68
C SER A 210 -4.01 -0.87 -21.80
N THR A 211 -3.73 -0.08 -20.76
CA THR A 211 -2.77 -0.45 -19.71
C THR A 211 -3.50 -0.35 -18.38
N GLN A 212 -3.67 -1.49 -17.70
CA GLN A 212 -4.29 -1.57 -16.39
C GLN A 212 -3.22 -1.73 -15.32
N ILE A 213 -3.29 -0.89 -14.29
CA ILE A 213 -2.37 -0.84 -13.18
C ILE A 213 -3.17 -1.09 -11.91
N THR A 214 -2.74 -2.04 -11.08
CA THR A 214 -3.42 -2.36 -9.83
C THR A 214 -3.04 -1.34 -8.74
N GLY A 215 -3.92 -1.15 -7.75
CA GLY A 215 -3.63 -0.27 -6.61
C GLY A 215 -2.38 -0.69 -5.83
N ASP A 216 -2.10 -1.99 -5.72
CA ASP A 216 -0.88 -2.49 -5.07
C ASP A 216 0.37 -2.11 -5.85
N ASP A 217 0.31 -2.15 -7.18
CA ASP A 217 1.44 -1.76 -8.03
C ASP A 217 1.68 -0.25 -8.01
N LEU A 218 0.62 0.56 -8.00
CA LEU A 218 0.71 2.02 -7.82
C LEU A 218 1.45 2.36 -6.52
N ARG A 219 1.06 1.72 -5.40
CA ARG A 219 1.65 1.95 -4.08
C ARG A 219 3.10 1.48 -3.94
N LYS A 220 3.55 0.54 -4.77
CA LYS A 220 4.98 0.13 -4.82
C LYS A 220 5.86 1.21 -5.43
N VAL A 221 5.32 2.05 -6.31
CA VAL A 221 6.08 3.09 -7.00
C VAL A 221 5.99 4.42 -6.24
N SER A 222 4.79 4.84 -5.85
CA SER A 222 4.59 6.07 -5.08
C SER A 222 3.46 5.91 -4.06
N GLN A 223 3.76 6.29 -2.81
CA GLN A 223 2.76 6.33 -1.73
C GLN A 223 2.06 7.69 -1.62
N THR A 224 2.58 8.71 -2.31
CA THR A 224 2.15 10.10 -2.14
C THR A 224 1.33 10.63 -3.30
N ASN A 225 1.63 10.17 -4.53
CA ASN A 225 1.01 10.65 -5.76
C ASN A 225 0.79 9.50 -6.77
N VAL A 226 -0.48 9.32 -7.14
CA VAL A 226 -0.92 8.28 -8.09
C VAL A 226 -0.37 8.55 -9.48
N ILE A 227 -0.28 9.81 -9.86
CA ILE A 227 0.05 10.24 -11.21
C ILE A 227 1.53 9.99 -11.53
N ASP A 228 2.41 10.21 -10.57
CA ASP A 228 3.85 9.90 -10.71
C ASP A 228 4.06 8.39 -10.91
N ALA A 229 3.27 7.57 -10.20
CA ALA A 229 3.31 6.12 -10.38
C ALA A 229 2.91 5.71 -11.80
N MET A 230 1.93 6.38 -12.42
CA MET A 230 1.48 6.03 -13.78
C MET A 230 2.59 6.13 -14.83
N GLN A 231 3.46 7.14 -14.76
CA GLN A 231 4.55 7.31 -15.74
C GLN A 231 5.48 6.10 -15.79
N SER A 232 5.70 5.46 -14.65
CA SER A 232 6.62 4.32 -14.56
C SER A 232 6.07 3.07 -15.26
N PHE A 233 4.75 2.90 -15.28
CA PHE A 233 4.07 1.75 -15.89
C PHE A 233 3.70 2.00 -17.35
N ASP A 234 3.57 3.27 -17.76
CA ASP A 234 3.17 3.63 -19.11
C ASP A 234 4.06 4.74 -19.69
N PRO A 235 5.02 4.41 -20.58
CA PRO A 235 5.93 5.41 -21.17
C PRO A 235 5.22 6.42 -22.09
N SER A 236 3.97 6.15 -22.46
CA SER A 236 3.14 7.10 -23.22
C SER A 236 2.49 8.16 -22.33
N PHE A 237 2.41 7.92 -21.03
CA PHE A 237 1.90 8.88 -20.05
C PHE A 237 3.07 9.70 -19.51
N ARG A 238 3.06 11.02 -19.71
CA ARG A 238 4.09 11.93 -19.22
C ARG A 238 3.45 13.10 -18.47
N LEU A 239 3.90 13.34 -17.24
CA LEU A 239 3.76 14.64 -16.60
C LEU A 239 4.88 15.54 -17.10
N MET A 240 4.54 16.77 -17.46
CA MET A 240 5.51 17.84 -17.59
C MET A 240 5.68 18.47 -16.21
N THR A 241 6.89 18.37 -15.67
CA THR A 241 7.27 19.12 -14.49
C THR A 241 7.29 20.60 -14.86
N ASN A 242 6.50 21.41 -14.15
CA ASN A 242 6.50 22.83 -14.37
C ASN A 242 7.67 23.47 -13.61
N THR A 243 8.79 23.68 -14.29
CA THR A 243 9.99 24.28 -13.68
C THR A 243 9.79 25.73 -13.25
N GLN A 244 8.77 26.43 -13.77
CA GLN A 244 8.48 27.81 -13.41
C GLN A 244 7.85 27.93 -12.02
N PHE A 245 6.96 27.00 -11.67
CA PHE A 245 6.31 26.97 -10.35
C PHE A 245 7.05 26.07 -9.35
N GLY A 246 7.98 25.23 -9.80
CA GLY A 246 8.81 24.40 -8.91
C GLY A 246 7.95 23.55 -7.97
N SER A 247 8.33 23.50 -6.69
CA SER A 247 7.59 22.82 -5.61
C SER A 247 6.46 23.67 -5.01
N ASP A 248 5.77 24.49 -5.81
CA ASP A 248 4.59 25.23 -5.35
C ASP A 248 3.41 24.26 -5.19
N PRO A 249 2.90 24.04 -3.96
CA PRO A 249 1.80 23.10 -3.72
C PRO A 249 0.46 23.57 -4.32
N ASN A 250 0.36 24.84 -4.74
CA ASN A 250 -0.84 25.41 -5.34
C ASN A 250 -0.87 25.28 -6.87
N ALA A 251 0.22 24.83 -7.50
CA ALA A 251 0.30 24.62 -8.94
C ALA A 251 0.10 23.14 -9.29
N LEU A 252 -0.78 22.86 -10.26
CA LEU A 252 -0.91 21.50 -10.78
C LEU A 252 0.11 21.23 -11.92
N PRO A 253 0.73 20.04 -11.96
CA PRO A 253 1.56 19.64 -13.09
C PRO A 253 0.70 19.34 -14.33
N GLU A 254 1.20 19.71 -15.51
CA GLU A 254 0.55 19.37 -16.78
C GLU A 254 0.82 17.92 -17.18
N MET A 255 -0.07 17.31 -17.97
CA MET A 255 0.06 15.90 -18.37
C MET A 255 -0.43 15.61 -19.78
N TYR A 256 0.19 14.60 -20.39
CA TYR A 256 -0.08 14.19 -21.76
C TYR A 256 -0.05 12.67 -21.90
N ILE A 257 -0.97 12.12 -22.69
CA ILE A 257 -0.93 10.73 -23.18
C ILE A 257 -0.53 10.77 -24.65
N ARG A 258 0.58 10.12 -25.00
CA ARG A 258 1.18 10.07 -26.35
C ARG A 258 1.64 11.44 -26.89
N GLY A 259 2.12 12.31 -26.01
CA GLY A 259 2.64 13.62 -26.40
C GLY A 259 1.54 14.63 -26.73
N ARG A 260 1.92 15.74 -27.38
CA ARG A 260 1.02 16.87 -27.63
C ARG A 260 0.35 16.74 -29.00
N SER A 261 -0.95 16.45 -29.02
CA SER A 261 -1.74 16.23 -30.23
C SER A 261 -2.21 17.54 -30.91
N GLY A 262 -2.34 18.64 -30.15
CA GLY A 262 -2.88 19.91 -30.62
C GLY A 262 -1.91 21.10 -30.48
N VAL A 263 -1.88 21.95 -31.51
CA VAL A 263 -1.21 23.26 -31.49
C VAL A 263 -2.12 24.25 -30.78
N GLY A 264 -1.91 24.38 -29.47
CA GLY A 264 -2.69 25.23 -28.59
C GLY A 264 -2.08 25.14 -27.21
N VAL A 265 -1.11 26.00 -26.93
CA VAL A 265 -0.74 26.35 -25.57
C VAL A 265 -1.66 27.49 -25.23
N ARG A 266 -2.62 27.27 -24.35
CA ARG A 266 -2.70 28.28 -23.30
C ARG A 266 -1.50 27.93 -22.44
N ASP A 267 -0.39 28.64 -22.65
CA ASP A 267 0.48 28.94 -21.50
C ASP A 267 -0.49 29.26 -20.36
N LEU A 268 -0.33 28.61 -19.21
CA LEU A 268 -1.14 28.91 -18.03
C LEU A 268 -1.42 30.40 -18.02
N ASP A 269 -2.69 30.76 -18.23
CA ASP A 269 -3.09 32.13 -18.53
C ASP A 269 -2.42 33.00 -17.47
N LYS A 270 -1.56 33.93 -17.91
CA LYS A 270 -0.71 34.72 -16.99
C LYS A 270 -1.54 35.53 -16.00
N ASP A 271 -2.85 35.54 -16.18
CA ASP A 271 -3.84 36.32 -15.44
C ASP A 271 -5.18 35.60 -15.17
N GLN A 272 -5.18 34.34 -14.71
CA GLN A 272 -6.39 33.74 -14.12
C GLN A 272 -6.11 33.11 -12.76
N LEU A 273 -6.29 33.92 -11.71
CA LEU A 273 -6.88 33.72 -10.36
C LEU A 273 -6.91 32.33 -9.65
N SER A 274 -6.44 31.24 -10.25
CA SER A 274 -6.26 29.94 -9.63
C SER A 274 -5.24 29.11 -10.44
N LYS A 275 -3.97 29.06 -9.97
CA LYS A 275 -2.90 28.20 -10.52
C LYS A 275 -3.23 26.69 -10.48
N SER A 276 -4.29 26.32 -9.74
CA SER A 276 -4.72 24.93 -9.61
C SER A 276 -5.72 24.49 -10.68
N ASN A 277 -6.39 25.40 -11.40
CA ASN A 277 -7.45 25.03 -12.33
C ASN A 277 -6.90 24.88 -13.76
N LEU A 278 -6.57 23.66 -14.17
CA LEU A 278 -6.29 23.33 -15.56
C LEU A 278 -7.59 23.10 -16.35
N GLU A 279 -8.46 24.11 -16.40
CA GLU A 279 -9.68 24.05 -17.21
C GLU A 279 -9.36 24.48 -18.66
N ASN A 280 -9.72 23.62 -19.63
CA ASN A 280 -9.61 23.85 -21.09
C ASN A 280 -8.24 23.64 -21.77
N ASN A 281 -7.33 22.82 -21.23
CA ASN A 281 -6.17 22.38 -22.03
C ASN A 281 -6.61 21.30 -23.04
N PRO A 282 -6.54 21.57 -24.36
CA PRO A 282 -7.03 20.66 -25.40
C PRO A 282 -6.19 19.39 -25.56
N ASN A 283 -5.14 19.22 -24.75
CA ASN A 283 -4.24 18.08 -24.76
C ASN A 283 -4.30 17.24 -23.47
N LEU A 284 -5.08 17.65 -22.46
CA LEU A 284 -5.27 16.86 -21.24
C LEU A 284 -6.14 15.62 -21.52
N PRO A 285 -5.81 14.45 -20.95
CA PRO A 285 -6.68 13.29 -21.00
C PRO A 285 -7.91 13.47 -20.11
N THR A 286 -8.99 12.77 -20.43
CA THR A 286 -10.18 12.75 -19.58
C THR A 286 -10.01 11.75 -18.43
N PHE A 287 -10.37 12.16 -17.22
CA PHE A 287 -10.34 11.29 -16.04
C PHE A 287 -11.76 10.86 -15.67
N ILE A 288 -11.95 9.56 -15.50
CA ILE A 288 -13.24 8.95 -15.18
C ILE A 288 -13.09 8.16 -13.89
N MET A 289 -13.71 8.60 -12.79
CA MET A 289 -13.72 7.89 -11.52
C MET A 289 -15.06 7.19 -11.31
N ASP A 290 -15.04 5.86 -11.22
CA ASP A 290 -16.23 5.02 -11.04
C ASP A 290 -17.37 5.29 -12.05
N GLY A 291 -17.00 5.72 -13.26
CA GLY A 291 -17.92 6.02 -14.36
C GLY A 291 -18.35 7.49 -14.45
N PHE A 292 -17.82 8.38 -13.60
CA PHE A 292 -18.10 9.82 -13.62
C PHE A 292 -16.86 10.63 -13.98
N GLU A 293 -17.02 11.68 -14.78
CA GLU A 293 -15.92 12.61 -15.11
C GLU A 293 -15.49 13.39 -13.86
N VAL A 294 -14.18 13.44 -13.62
CA VAL A 294 -13.58 14.15 -12.48
C VAL A 294 -12.49 15.10 -12.95
N SER A 295 -12.30 16.19 -12.21
CA SER A 295 -11.21 17.13 -12.48
C SER A 295 -9.85 16.51 -12.18
N ILE A 296 -8.81 17.07 -12.81
CA ILE A 296 -7.43 16.65 -12.53
C ILE A 296 -7.02 16.94 -11.09
N GLU A 297 -7.45 18.07 -10.51
CA GLU A 297 -7.23 18.38 -9.09
C GLU A 297 -7.67 17.21 -8.19
N LYS A 298 -8.85 16.63 -8.46
CA LYS A 298 -9.39 15.50 -7.71
C LYS A 298 -8.52 14.25 -7.82
N VAL A 299 -7.90 14.01 -8.97
CA VAL A 299 -7.05 12.83 -9.22
C VAL A 299 -5.66 13.00 -8.59
N TYR A 300 -5.06 14.19 -8.71
CA TYR A 300 -3.77 14.51 -8.09
C TYR A 300 -3.84 14.38 -6.56
N ASP A 301 -4.96 14.79 -5.97
CA ASP A 301 -5.20 14.74 -4.52
C ASP A 301 -5.71 13.39 -4.00
N LEU A 302 -5.96 12.43 -4.89
CA LEU A 302 -6.53 11.15 -4.50
C LEU A 302 -5.52 10.30 -3.72
N ASP A 303 -5.96 9.74 -2.59
CA ASP A 303 -5.15 8.81 -1.81
C ASP A 303 -4.96 7.48 -2.60
N PRO A 304 -3.73 7.06 -2.92
CA PRO A 304 -3.47 5.80 -3.62
C PRO A 304 -4.02 4.55 -2.92
N THR A 305 -4.26 4.59 -1.61
CA THR A 305 -4.88 3.49 -0.85
C THR A 305 -6.36 3.31 -1.18
N ARG A 306 -7.02 4.35 -1.72
CA ARG A 306 -8.41 4.31 -2.14
C ARG A 306 -8.62 3.85 -3.58
N ILE A 307 -7.53 3.57 -4.30
CA ILE A 307 -7.56 3.08 -5.68
C ILE A 307 -7.46 1.56 -5.68
N GLU A 308 -8.44 0.92 -6.30
CA GLU A 308 -8.40 -0.51 -6.62
C GLU A 308 -7.61 -0.75 -7.89
N SER A 309 -7.92 0.01 -8.95
CA SER A 309 -7.20 -0.06 -10.21
C SER A 309 -7.31 1.23 -11.01
N MET A 310 -6.36 1.43 -11.91
CA MET A 310 -6.35 2.52 -12.87
C MET A 310 -6.07 1.96 -14.26
N THR A 311 -6.93 2.31 -15.23
CA THR A 311 -6.87 1.82 -16.60
C THR A 311 -6.68 2.99 -17.56
N ILE A 312 -5.59 2.98 -18.31
CA ILE A 312 -5.30 3.97 -19.34
C ILE A 312 -5.80 3.43 -20.69
N LEU A 313 -6.78 4.11 -21.28
CA LEU A 313 -7.34 3.84 -22.59
C LEU A 313 -6.68 4.77 -23.62
N LYS A 314 -5.94 4.21 -24.58
CA LYS A 314 -5.06 5.00 -25.46
C LYS A 314 -5.58 5.17 -26.88
N ASP A 315 -6.38 4.22 -27.36
CA ASP A 315 -6.82 4.19 -28.77
C ASP A 315 -8.24 4.70 -28.94
N ALA A 316 -8.54 5.28 -30.10
CA ALA A 316 -9.86 5.78 -30.44
C ALA A 316 -10.97 4.71 -30.32
N ALA A 317 -10.66 3.43 -30.61
CA ALA A 317 -11.60 2.32 -30.42
C ALA A 317 -11.93 2.05 -28.94
N ALA A 318 -10.96 2.30 -28.04
CA ALA A 318 -11.12 2.16 -26.60
C ALA A 318 -11.84 3.37 -25.97
N THR A 319 -11.61 4.56 -26.54
CA THR A 319 -12.10 5.83 -25.99
C THR A 319 -13.39 6.32 -26.62
N ALA A 320 -13.84 5.71 -27.73
CA ALA A 320 -15.05 6.09 -28.48
C ALA A 320 -16.32 6.26 -27.60
N ILE A 321 -16.45 5.48 -26.52
CA ILE A 321 -17.59 5.55 -25.60
C ILE A 321 -17.65 6.90 -24.87
N TYR A 322 -16.53 7.59 -24.71
CA TYR A 322 -16.39 8.85 -24.00
C TYR A 322 -16.51 10.09 -24.91
N GLY A 323 -16.69 9.90 -26.22
CA GLY A 323 -16.93 10.98 -27.17
C GLY A 323 -15.70 11.82 -27.52
N SER A 324 -15.92 13.07 -27.96
CA SER A 324 -14.87 13.93 -28.53
C SER A 324 -13.79 14.35 -27.54
N ARG A 325 -14.08 14.42 -26.24
CA ARG A 325 -13.11 14.74 -25.18
C ARG A 325 -12.06 13.64 -24.99
N ALA A 326 -12.37 12.43 -25.44
CA ALA A 326 -11.55 11.24 -25.32
C ALA A 326 -10.43 11.14 -26.37
N ALA A 327 -10.27 12.17 -27.22
CA ALA A 327 -9.29 12.22 -28.30
C ALA A 327 -7.84 12.15 -27.79
N ASN A 328 -7.57 12.66 -26.58
CA ASN A 328 -6.25 12.61 -25.94
C ASN A 328 -6.08 11.41 -24.98
N GLY A 329 -6.95 10.41 -25.06
CA GLY A 329 -6.95 9.27 -24.14
C GLY A 329 -7.83 9.49 -22.91
N VAL A 330 -8.18 8.37 -22.26
CA VAL A 330 -9.03 8.35 -21.06
C VAL A 330 -8.34 7.54 -19.97
N VAL A 331 -8.30 8.09 -18.76
CA VAL A 331 -7.82 7.39 -17.56
C VAL A 331 -9.03 7.04 -16.71
N VAL A 332 -9.33 5.76 -16.61
CA VAL A 332 -10.41 5.21 -15.79
C VAL A 332 -9.84 4.82 -14.43
N ILE A 333 -10.41 5.35 -13.37
CA ILE A 333 -10.05 5.10 -11.98
C ILE A 333 -11.19 4.34 -11.33
N THR A 334 -10.88 3.22 -10.70
CA THR A 334 -11.83 2.44 -9.90
C THR A 334 -11.43 2.53 -8.45
N THR A 335 -12.35 3.01 -7.61
CA THR A 335 -12.11 3.13 -6.18
C THR A 335 -12.40 1.81 -5.47
N VAL A 336 -11.76 1.63 -4.30
CA VAL A 336 -12.00 0.45 -3.46
C VAL A 336 -13.45 0.46 -2.97
N ALA A 337 -14.24 -0.52 -3.43
CA ALA A 337 -15.62 -0.70 -3.01
C ALA A 337 -15.71 -1.18 -1.55
N PRO A 338 -16.73 -0.73 -0.78
CA PRO A 338 -16.92 -1.18 0.59
C PRO A 338 -17.12 -2.70 0.66
N LYS A 339 -16.43 -3.37 1.59
CA LYS A 339 -16.52 -4.82 1.77
C LYS A 339 -17.66 -5.21 2.71
N PRO A 340 -18.40 -6.30 2.42
CA PRO A 340 -19.40 -6.83 3.33
C PRO A 340 -18.72 -7.52 4.53
N GLY A 341 -19.38 -7.52 5.68
CA GLY A 341 -18.93 -8.18 6.89
C GLY A 341 -18.91 -7.25 8.10
N GLU A 342 -18.06 -7.60 9.06
CA GLU A 342 -17.81 -6.80 10.26
C GLU A 342 -17.29 -5.41 9.88
N VAL A 343 -17.57 -4.43 10.75
CA VAL A 343 -17.07 -3.07 10.56
C VAL A 343 -15.54 -3.08 10.59
N ARG A 344 -14.92 -2.61 9.51
CA ARG A 344 -13.47 -2.46 9.40
C ARG A 344 -13.11 -1.00 9.41
N VAL A 345 -12.18 -0.64 10.29
CA VAL A 345 -11.61 0.70 10.38
C VAL A 345 -10.19 0.64 9.89
N SER A 346 -9.88 1.45 8.88
CA SER A 346 -8.54 1.60 8.32
C SER A 346 -8.09 3.03 8.58
N TYR A 347 -6.86 3.18 9.08
CA TYR A 347 -6.20 4.46 9.25
C TYR A 347 -4.87 4.42 8.51
N ASN A 348 -4.61 5.44 7.71
CA ASN A 348 -3.37 5.62 6.99
C ASN A 348 -2.77 6.98 7.31
N PHE A 349 -1.46 6.99 7.52
CA PHE A 349 -0.65 8.18 7.77
C PHE A 349 0.52 8.17 6.81
N THR A 350 0.65 9.25 6.04
CA THR A 350 1.78 9.47 5.12
C THR A 350 2.47 10.76 5.52
N GLY A 351 3.75 10.69 5.87
CA GLY A 351 4.58 11.86 6.13
C GLY A 351 5.61 12.04 5.02
N THR A 352 5.76 13.27 4.51
CA THR A 352 6.73 13.63 3.48
C THR A 352 7.62 14.74 3.98
N LEU A 353 8.93 14.60 3.83
CA LEU A 353 9.91 15.64 4.11
C LEU A 353 10.45 16.16 2.78
N GLU A 354 10.23 17.43 2.49
CA GLU A 354 10.68 18.06 1.26
C GLU A 354 11.75 19.11 1.57
N MET A 355 12.83 19.07 0.77
CA MET A 355 13.99 19.94 0.91
C MET A 355 14.29 20.57 -0.46
N PRO A 356 14.44 21.90 -0.54
CA PRO A 356 14.80 22.55 -1.77
C PRO A 356 16.24 22.21 -2.18
N ASP A 357 16.42 21.79 -3.42
CA ASP A 357 17.73 21.56 -4.02
C ASP A 357 18.10 22.73 -4.94
N LEU A 358 19.17 23.44 -4.59
CA LEU A 358 19.66 24.59 -5.35
C LEU A 358 20.92 24.29 -6.17
N ARG A 359 21.36 23.02 -6.24
CA ARG A 359 22.64 22.66 -6.88
C ARG A 359 22.70 22.96 -8.37
N ASP A 360 21.56 22.97 -9.06
CA ASP A 360 21.48 23.32 -10.47
C ASP A 360 21.70 24.83 -10.72
N TYR A 361 21.54 25.68 -9.67
CA TYR A 361 21.80 27.10 -9.74
C TYR A 361 23.28 27.40 -9.45
N ASN A 362 24.11 27.36 -10.50
CA ASN A 362 25.51 27.79 -10.42
C ASN A 362 25.66 29.28 -10.74
N LEU A 363 25.16 30.14 -9.85
CA LEU A 363 25.28 31.60 -9.98
C LEU A 363 26.66 32.07 -9.50
N ALA A 364 27.20 33.10 -10.14
CA ALA A 364 28.45 33.72 -9.74
C ALA A 364 28.34 34.34 -8.34
N ASN A 365 29.32 34.06 -7.47
CA ASN A 365 29.44 34.77 -6.20
C ASN A 365 29.82 36.25 -6.41
N ALA A 366 29.80 37.06 -5.36
CA ALA A 366 30.11 38.49 -5.47
C ALA A 366 31.47 38.78 -6.14
N SER A 367 32.52 38.00 -5.84
CA SER A 367 33.86 38.21 -6.43
C SER A 367 33.90 37.85 -7.91
N GLU A 368 33.33 36.70 -8.27
CA GLU A 368 33.23 36.23 -9.65
C GLU A 368 32.38 37.18 -10.50
N LYS A 369 31.27 37.66 -9.94
CA LYS A 369 30.39 38.62 -10.62
C LYS A 369 31.13 39.93 -10.91
N LEU A 370 31.97 40.41 -9.99
CA LEU A 370 32.70 41.67 -10.19
C LEU A 370 33.76 41.52 -11.27
N GLU A 371 34.41 40.37 -11.29
CA GLU A 371 35.38 40.05 -12.32
C GLU A 371 34.72 39.90 -13.70
N ILE A 372 33.55 39.26 -13.78
CA ILE A 372 32.75 39.18 -15.00
C ILE A 372 32.36 40.58 -15.50
N GLU A 373 31.88 41.45 -14.61
CA GLU A 373 31.52 42.83 -14.97
C GLU A 373 32.74 43.64 -15.45
N ARG A 374 33.90 43.43 -14.83
CA ARG A 374 35.17 44.03 -15.25
C ARG A 374 35.61 43.55 -16.61
N LEU A 375 35.59 42.23 -16.85
CA LEU A 375 35.96 41.64 -18.14
C LEU A 375 34.99 42.00 -19.27
N ALA A 376 33.72 42.23 -18.94
CA ALA A 376 32.71 42.72 -19.88
C ALA A 376 32.83 44.23 -20.19
N GLY A 377 33.80 44.94 -19.59
CA GLY A 377 34.08 46.34 -19.87
C GLY A 377 33.13 47.33 -19.20
N LEU A 378 32.30 46.91 -18.22
CA LEU A 378 31.39 47.83 -17.51
C LEU A 378 32.11 48.92 -16.71
N PHE A 379 33.42 48.77 -16.49
CA PHE A 379 34.26 49.74 -15.80
C PHE A 379 35.34 50.37 -16.69
N ASP A 380 35.28 50.14 -18.01
CA ASP A 380 36.18 50.78 -18.97
C ASP A 380 35.69 52.21 -19.28
N VAL A 381 36.62 53.12 -19.49
CA VAL A 381 36.33 54.53 -19.72
C VAL A 381 36.23 54.80 -21.21
N SER A 382 35.03 55.14 -21.70
CA SER A 382 34.83 55.54 -23.10
C SER A 382 34.73 57.05 -23.25
N ALA A 383 34.85 57.53 -24.49
CA ALA A 383 34.74 58.96 -24.80
C ALA A 383 33.32 59.47 -24.48
N GLY A 384 33.21 60.39 -23.52
CA GLY A 384 31.94 60.94 -23.03
C GLY A 384 31.53 60.45 -21.63
N ASP A 385 32.23 59.47 -21.07
CA ASP A 385 31.95 58.94 -19.74
C ASP A 385 32.53 59.80 -18.61
N ASN A 386 31.82 59.84 -17.49
CA ASN A 386 32.35 60.41 -16.25
C ASN A 386 33.23 59.37 -15.53
N MET A 387 34.54 59.45 -15.76
CA MET A 387 35.55 58.60 -15.13
C MET A 387 35.40 58.48 -13.60
N GLY A 388 35.04 59.58 -12.91
CA GLY A 388 34.84 59.55 -11.45
C GLY A 388 33.67 58.65 -11.02
N ASN A 389 32.58 58.62 -11.79
CA ASN A 389 31.43 57.75 -11.51
C ASN A 389 31.75 56.28 -11.72
N ILE A 390 32.53 55.95 -12.76
CA ILE A 390 32.94 54.58 -13.07
C ILE A 390 33.87 54.03 -12.00
N ILE A 391 34.88 54.80 -11.59
CA ILE A 391 35.79 54.40 -10.50
C ILE A 391 35.00 54.20 -9.19
N ASN A 392 34.08 55.12 -8.89
CA ASN A 392 33.29 55.05 -7.67
C ASN A 392 32.35 53.83 -7.66
N SER A 393 31.72 53.49 -8.79
CA SER A 393 30.82 52.33 -8.88
C SER A 393 31.57 51.01 -8.65
N TYR A 394 32.75 50.85 -9.26
CA TYR A 394 33.63 49.71 -9.02
C TYR A 394 34.08 49.66 -7.54
N SER A 395 34.56 50.78 -7.02
CA SER A 395 35.08 50.87 -5.65
C SER A 395 34.03 50.54 -4.59
N LYS A 396 32.76 50.95 -4.80
CA LYS A 396 31.64 50.61 -3.92
C LYS A 396 31.35 49.11 -3.89
N LYS A 397 31.26 48.46 -5.06
CA LYS A 397 31.06 47.00 -5.14
C LYS A 397 32.23 46.25 -4.50
N TYR A 398 33.46 46.64 -4.83
CA TYR A 398 34.67 46.06 -4.27
C TYR A 398 34.75 46.23 -2.74
N ALA A 399 34.32 47.38 -2.21
CA ALA A 399 34.27 47.61 -0.76
C ALA A 399 33.31 46.65 -0.05
N GLN A 400 32.16 46.31 -0.64
CA GLN A 400 31.23 45.34 -0.05
C GLN A 400 31.82 43.93 -0.03
N ILE A 401 32.47 43.51 -1.12
CA ILE A 401 33.17 42.22 -1.17
C ILE A 401 34.26 42.16 -0.09
N ARG A 402 35.01 43.25 0.12
CA ARG A 402 36.02 43.33 1.18
C ARG A 402 35.44 43.31 2.59
N LYS A 403 34.17 43.71 2.77
CA LYS A 403 33.42 43.52 4.03
C LYS A 403 32.95 42.08 4.23
N GLY A 404 33.11 41.20 3.23
CA GLY A 404 32.66 39.82 3.26
C GLY A 404 31.21 39.65 2.81
N VAL A 405 30.64 40.62 2.10
CA VAL A 405 29.29 40.52 1.54
C VAL A 405 29.30 39.59 0.34
N ASP A 406 28.56 38.49 0.46
CA ASP A 406 28.26 37.55 -0.61
C ASP A 406 26.88 36.92 -0.32
N THR A 407 25.83 37.68 -0.63
CA THR A 407 24.47 37.29 -0.23
C THR A 407 23.93 36.20 -1.16
N ASN A 408 23.69 35.01 -0.60
CA ASN A 408 22.94 33.97 -1.28
C ASN A 408 21.43 34.21 -1.19
N TRP A 409 20.91 35.02 -2.11
CA TRP A 409 19.50 35.40 -2.17
C TRP A 409 18.54 34.22 -2.32
N LEU A 410 18.96 33.15 -3.01
CA LEU A 410 18.10 31.99 -3.32
C LEU A 410 17.66 31.21 -2.07
N VAL A 411 18.48 31.18 -1.03
CA VAL A 411 18.19 30.42 0.20
C VAL A 411 17.22 31.18 1.12
N LEU A 412 17.19 32.51 1.04
CA LEU A 412 16.45 33.36 1.97
C LEU A 412 14.92 33.11 2.00
N PRO A 413 14.21 32.93 0.87
CA PRO A 413 12.76 32.68 0.89
C PRO A 413 12.40 31.21 1.18
N LEU A 414 13.39 30.32 1.26
CA LEU A 414 13.17 28.87 1.30
C LEU A 414 13.19 28.28 2.71
N ARG A 415 12.47 27.18 2.89
CA ARG A 415 12.44 26.36 4.10
C ARG A 415 12.36 24.88 3.72
N ASN A 416 12.77 24.02 4.66
CA ASN A 416 12.40 22.61 4.61
C ASN A 416 10.93 22.48 5.05
N SER A 417 10.13 21.71 4.31
CA SER A 417 8.73 21.46 4.61
C SER A 417 8.51 20.01 5.07
N PHE A 418 7.59 19.85 6.01
CA PHE A 418 7.09 18.55 6.43
C PHE A 418 5.59 18.52 6.19
N ASP A 419 5.18 17.63 5.30
CA ASP A 419 3.80 17.44 4.89
C ASP A 419 3.26 16.16 5.51
N HIS A 420 1.96 16.14 5.75
CA HIS A 420 1.32 14.96 6.29
C HIS A 420 -0.10 14.78 5.78
N LYS A 421 -0.40 13.52 5.46
CA LYS A 421 -1.72 13.07 5.03
C LYS A 421 -2.24 12.08 6.05
N HIS A 422 -3.50 12.27 6.43
CA HIS A 422 -4.26 11.37 7.29
C HIS A 422 -5.49 10.92 6.52
N SER A 423 -5.73 9.62 6.45
CA SER A 423 -6.99 9.10 5.91
C SER A 423 -7.55 8.03 6.83
N VAL A 424 -8.83 8.16 7.12
CA VAL A 424 -9.62 7.21 7.90
C VAL A 424 -10.71 6.69 6.98
N TYR A 425 -10.88 5.37 6.95
CA TYR A 425 -11.96 4.73 6.22
C TYR A 425 -12.65 3.70 7.10
N VAL A 426 -13.96 3.86 7.25
CA VAL A 426 -14.82 2.94 7.96
C VAL A 426 -15.74 2.28 6.95
N GLU A 427 -15.64 0.97 6.80
CA GLU A 427 -16.49 0.19 5.91
C GLU A 427 -17.21 -0.93 6.66
N GLY A 428 -18.38 -1.32 6.16
CA GLY A 428 -19.09 -2.46 6.69
C GLY A 428 -20.42 -2.72 6.00
N GLY A 429 -21.17 -3.64 6.56
CA GLY A 429 -22.53 -3.96 6.12
C GLY A 429 -22.71 -5.43 5.78
N THR A 430 -23.82 -5.74 5.11
CA THR A 430 -24.17 -7.10 4.71
C THR A 430 -23.90 -7.32 3.23
N GLN A 431 -24.14 -8.53 2.70
CA GLN A 431 -23.99 -8.79 1.27
C GLN A 431 -24.88 -7.89 0.39
N ASN A 432 -26.05 -7.49 0.91
CA ASN A 432 -27.06 -6.70 0.19
C ASN A 432 -26.97 -5.19 0.46
N LEU A 433 -26.31 -4.77 1.54
CA LEU A 433 -26.16 -3.35 1.89
C LEU A 433 -24.75 -3.14 2.40
N ARG A 434 -23.94 -2.43 1.63
CA ARG A 434 -22.57 -2.08 1.99
C ARG A 434 -22.47 -0.57 2.08
N TYR A 435 -21.76 -0.09 3.09
CA TYR A 435 -21.53 1.32 3.28
C TYR A 435 -20.07 1.58 3.61
N GLY A 436 -19.60 2.77 3.25
CA GLY A 436 -18.28 3.28 3.57
C GLY A 436 -18.37 4.75 3.95
N VAL A 437 -17.59 5.16 4.94
CA VAL A 437 -17.37 6.55 5.32
C VAL A 437 -15.87 6.79 5.28
N ASP A 438 -15.44 7.79 4.52
CA ASP A 438 -14.06 8.26 4.57
C ASP A 438 -13.97 9.69 5.07
N ALA A 439 -12.85 9.95 5.74
CA ALA A 439 -12.41 11.29 6.08
C ALA A 439 -10.91 11.36 5.80
N SER A 440 -10.46 12.45 5.19
CA SER A 440 -9.05 12.71 4.97
C SER A 440 -8.68 14.17 5.21
N TYR A 441 -7.45 14.34 5.67
CA TYR A 441 -6.77 15.63 5.78
C TYR A 441 -5.43 15.52 5.06
N ASN A 442 -5.15 16.44 4.16
CA ASN A 442 -3.87 16.57 3.46
C ASN A 442 -3.36 17.99 3.68
N GLY A 443 -2.29 18.13 4.46
CA GLY A 443 -1.59 19.38 4.68
C GLY A 443 -0.26 19.38 3.94
N THR A 444 -0.15 20.17 2.89
CA THR A 444 1.07 20.35 2.09
C THR A 444 1.62 21.75 2.31
N LYS A 445 2.87 21.86 2.77
CA LYS A 445 3.59 23.11 2.97
C LYS A 445 4.60 23.27 1.84
N GLY A 446 4.54 24.38 1.12
CA GLY A 446 5.53 24.67 0.09
C GLY A 446 6.92 24.93 0.70
N VAL A 447 7.95 24.68 -0.12
CA VAL A 447 9.35 25.02 0.18
C VAL A 447 9.56 26.53 0.26
N MET A 448 8.74 27.32 -0.43
CA MET A 448 8.67 28.77 -0.23
C MET A 448 7.97 29.06 1.11
N LYS A 449 8.60 29.88 1.95
CA LYS A 449 8.06 30.25 3.28
C LYS A 449 6.66 30.86 3.13
N GLY A 450 5.72 30.41 3.95
CA GLY A 450 4.34 30.90 3.95
C GLY A 450 3.42 30.32 2.86
N SER A 451 3.94 29.60 1.87
CA SER A 451 3.09 28.86 0.91
C SER A 451 2.54 27.57 1.55
N SER A 452 1.25 27.30 1.37
CA SER A 452 0.60 26.09 1.87
C SER A 452 -0.69 25.76 1.13
N ARG A 453 -1.05 24.47 1.14
CA ARG A 453 -2.31 23.94 0.64
C ARG A 453 -2.86 22.91 1.61
N ASP A 454 -3.99 23.22 2.22
CA ASP A 454 -4.72 22.35 3.13
C ASP A 454 -6.00 21.84 2.46
N ARG A 455 -6.23 20.53 2.54
CA ARG A 455 -7.42 19.89 1.98
C ARG A 455 -8.07 18.96 2.99
N TYR A 456 -9.37 19.12 3.18
CA TYR A 456 -10.22 18.27 3.99
C TYR A 456 -11.23 17.60 3.08
N SER A 457 -11.43 16.31 3.23
CA SER A 457 -12.44 15.57 2.47
C SER A 457 -13.22 14.64 3.37
N VAL A 458 -14.53 14.57 3.16
CA VAL A 458 -15.40 13.59 3.80
C VAL A 458 -16.28 12.96 2.74
N GLY A 459 -16.28 11.63 2.69
CA GLY A 459 -17.01 10.84 1.73
C GLY A 459 -17.95 9.85 2.40
N PHE A 460 -19.09 9.62 1.76
CA PHE A 460 -20.01 8.54 2.08
C PHE A 460 -20.30 7.74 0.81
N SER A 461 -20.12 6.42 0.89
CA SER A 461 -20.41 5.50 -0.21
C SER A 461 -21.43 4.47 0.24
N LEU A 462 -22.39 4.19 -0.63
CA LEU A 462 -23.47 3.22 -0.43
C LEU A 462 -23.55 2.30 -1.65
N ASP A 463 -23.54 0.99 -1.43
CA ASP A 463 -23.86 -0.03 -2.45
C ASP A 463 -24.98 -0.90 -1.89
N TYR A 464 -26.20 -0.65 -2.37
CA TYR A 464 -27.38 -1.41 -2.03
C TYR A 464 -27.76 -2.33 -3.19
N ARG A 465 -27.79 -3.63 -2.93
CA ARG A 465 -28.11 -4.69 -3.88
C ARG A 465 -29.38 -5.39 -3.46
N MET A 466 -30.41 -5.20 -4.27
CA MET A 466 -31.65 -5.97 -4.26
C MET A 466 -31.66 -6.88 -5.49
N LYS A 467 -32.34 -8.04 -5.42
CA LYS A 467 -32.31 -9.13 -6.43
C LYS A 467 -31.97 -8.70 -7.87
N SER A 468 -32.75 -7.79 -8.45
CA SER A 468 -32.58 -7.27 -9.81
C SER A 468 -32.12 -5.81 -9.88
N LEU A 469 -31.98 -5.10 -8.75
CA LEU A 469 -31.65 -3.68 -8.72
C LEU A 469 -30.46 -3.43 -7.81
N GLN A 470 -29.43 -2.77 -8.32
CA GLN A 470 -28.33 -2.23 -7.54
C GLN A 470 -28.34 -0.71 -7.59
N VAL A 471 -28.31 -0.09 -6.42
CA VAL A 471 -28.20 1.36 -6.24
C VAL A 471 -26.83 1.63 -5.62
N LYS A 472 -26.01 2.40 -6.33
CA LYS A 472 -24.76 2.92 -5.80
C LYS A 472 -24.88 4.43 -5.65
N ASN A 473 -24.51 4.96 -4.49
CA ASN A 473 -24.42 6.40 -4.30
C ASN A 473 -23.13 6.76 -3.58
N THR A 474 -22.42 7.74 -4.11
CA THR A 474 -21.25 8.33 -3.48
C THR A 474 -21.47 9.82 -3.31
N VAL A 475 -21.38 10.30 -2.08
CA VAL A 475 -21.45 11.71 -1.73
C VAL A 475 -20.11 12.12 -1.17
N SER A 476 -19.53 13.22 -1.64
CA SER A 476 -18.30 13.75 -1.06
C SER A 476 -18.41 15.25 -0.86
N PHE A 477 -17.92 15.72 0.28
CA PHE A 477 -17.64 17.12 0.56
C PHE A 477 -16.13 17.32 0.61
N THR A 478 -15.64 18.39 0.02
CA THR A 478 -14.22 18.75 0.05
C THR A 478 -14.08 20.24 0.30
N HIS A 479 -13.26 20.60 1.28
CA HIS A 479 -12.78 21.97 1.50
C HIS A 479 -11.30 22.03 1.14
N THR A 480 -10.91 22.96 0.27
CA THR A 480 -9.50 23.20 -0.05
C THR A 480 -9.18 24.66 0.20
N LYS A 481 -8.08 24.94 0.90
CA LYS A 481 -7.53 26.28 1.07
C LYS A 481 -6.07 26.30 0.65
N SER A 482 -5.77 27.20 -0.27
CA SER A 482 -4.44 27.49 -0.77
C SER A 482 -4.02 28.88 -0.34
N THR A 483 -2.75 29.04 0.00
CA THR A 483 -2.15 30.32 0.38
C THR A 483 -0.80 30.42 -0.33
N GLU A 484 -0.60 31.55 -1.01
CA GLU A 484 0.64 31.85 -1.70
C GLU A 484 1.69 32.41 -0.74
N SER A 485 2.95 32.35 -1.15
CA SER A 485 4.05 32.86 -0.32
C SER A 485 4.03 34.39 -0.25
N PRO A 486 4.07 35.00 0.95
CA PRO A 486 4.26 36.45 1.08
C PRO A 486 5.67 36.88 0.63
N TYR A 487 6.61 35.94 0.49
CA TYR A 487 7.95 36.19 -0.05
C TYR A 487 7.94 36.46 -1.56
N GLY A 488 6.78 36.36 -2.23
CA GLY A 488 6.65 36.60 -3.66
C GLY A 488 7.12 35.42 -4.51
N SER A 489 7.54 35.72 -5.74
CA SER A 489 8.00 34.71 -6.69
C SER A 489 9.47 34.38 -6.44
N PHE A 490 9.87 33.11 -6.62
CA PHE A 490 11.27 32.71 -6.49
C PHE A 490 12.21 33.49 -7.42
N SER A 491 11.72 33.87 -8.60
CA SER A 491 12.45 34.71 -9.56
C SER A 491 12.89 36.06 -9.00
N ASP A 492 12.14 36.62 -8.04
CA ASP A 492 12.44 37.91 -7.41
C ASP A 492 13.77 37.86 -6.64
N TYR A 493 14.25 36.67 -6.26
CA TYR A 493 15.53 36.45 -5.57
C TYR A 493 16.66 36.12 -6.54
N THR A 494 16.35 35.48 -7.68
CA THR A 494 17.36 35.06 -8.67
C THR A 494 18.03 36.21 -9.41
N SER A 495 17.36 37.36 -9.52
CA SER A 495 17.86 38.57 -10.21
C SER A 495 18.65 39.52 -9.31
N MET A 496 18.65 39.26 -8.00
CA MET A 496 19.32 40.11 -7.02
C MET A 496 20.84 39.98 -7.11
N GLN A 497 21.53 41.10 -6.97
CA GLN A 497 22.98 41.15 -7.04
C GLN A 497 23.60 40.59 -5.74
N PRO A 498 24.65 39.76 -5.82
CA PRO A 498 25.31 39.21 -4.64
C PRO A 498 26.04 40.26 -3.79
N TYR A 499 26.22 41.48 -4.32
CA TYR A 499 26.81 42.63 -3.61
C TYR A 499 25.87 43.31 -2.61
N ASP A 500 24.57 43.04 -2.73
CA ASP A 500 23.57 43.65 -1.86
C ASP A 500 23.50 42.91 -0.53
N THR A 501 23.34 43.66 0.54
CA THR A 501 23.07 43.13 1.89
C THR A 501 21.59 43.33 2.22
N PRO A 502 20.86 42.27 2.61
CA PRO A 502 19.47 42.43 3.02
C PRO A 502 19.35 43.20 4.34
N TYR A 503 20.40 43.22 5.17
CA TYR A 503 20.45 43.96 6.42
C TYR A 503 21.65 44.90 6.45
N GLU A 504 21.46 46.09 6.98
CA GLU A 504 22.52 47.05 7.31
C GLU A 504 22.45 47.32 8.81
N ASP A 505 23.53 47.07 9.54
CA ASP A 505 23.60 47.16 11.01
C ASP A 505 22.50 46.38 11.76
N GLY A 506 22.02 45.28 11.18
CA GLY A 506 20.96 44.43 11.74
C GLY A 506 19.54 44.91 11.44
N ILE A 507 19.38 46.02 10.73
CA ILE A 507 18.10 46.57 10.29
C ILE A 507 17.86 46.12 8.83
N LEU A 508 16.65 45.64 8.54
CA LEU A 508 16.24 45.23 7.19
C LEU A 508 16.16 46.48 6.30
N VAL A 509 16.88 46.49 5.18
CA VAL A 509 16.83 47.62 4.24
C VAL A 509 15.62 47.49 3.31
N GLU A 510 14.95 48.61 3.02
CA GLU A 510 13.78 48.63 2.12
C GLU A 510 14.20 48.54 0.64
N GLN A 511 15.26 49.26 0.26
CA GLN A 511 15.80 49.30 -1.09
C GLN A 511 17.25 48.80 -1.14
N LEU A 512 17.56 48.06 -2.19
CA LEU A 512 18.89 47.52 -2.43
C LEU A 512 19.76 48.53 -3.19
N ALA A 513 21.06 48.52 -2.90
CA ALA A 513 21.99 49.53 -3.40
C ALA A 513 22.48 49.24 -4.82
N PHE A 514 22.58 47.95 -5.20
CA PHE A 514 23.14 47.52 -6.47
C PHE A 514 22.11 46.87 -7.39
N SER A 515 21.13 46.15 -6.84
CA SER A 515 20.03 45.55 -7.59
C SER A 515 19.10 46.62 -8.14
N LYS A 516 18.67 46.42 -9.39
CA LYS A 516 17.83 47.37 -10.10
C LYS A 516 16.64 46.70 -10.74
N THR A 517 15.57 47.47 -10.90
CA THR A 517 14.39 47.08 -11.69
C THR A 517 14.68 47.21 -13.18
N ASP A 518 13.79 46.68 -14.02
CA ASP A 518 13.85 46.85 -15.49
C ASP A 518 13.79 48.33 -15.93
N ARG A 519 13.24 49.20 -15.07
CA ARG A 519 13.20 50.66 -15.28
C ARG A 519 14.46 51.36 -14.76
N ASN A 520 15.50 50.60 -14.40
CA ASN A 520 16.78 51.08 -13.88
C ASN A 520 16.68 51.87 -12.56
N SER A 521 15.58 51.69 -11.80
CA SER A 521 15.44 52.19 -10.42
C SER A 521 16.06 51.21 -9.43
N ALA A 522 16.36 51.64 -8.20
CA ALA A 522 16.73 50.73 -7.13
C ALA A 522 15.64 49.66 -6.94
N ALA A 523 16.04 48.40 -6.80
CA ALA A 523 15.10 47.31 -6.52
C ALA A 523 14.74 47.34 -5.02
N ASN A 524 13.47 47.08 -4.71
CA ASN A 524 13.07 46.81 -3.32
C ASN A 524 13.68 45.49 -2.86
N ASN A 525 14.00 45.43 -1.57
CA ASN A 525 14.45 44.21 -0.93
C ASN A 525 13.29 43.21 -0.87
N PRO A 526 13.38 42.03 -1.52
CA PRO A 526 12.30 41.04 -1.49
C PRO A 526 11.97 40.56 -0.07
N LEU A 527 12.93 40.62 0.86
CA LEU A 527 12.68 40.30 2.27
C LEU A 527 11.89 41.39 2.99
N TYR A 528 12.02 42.66 2.61
CA TYR A 528 11.17 43.73 3.14
C TYR A 528 9.73 43.55 2.66
N GLU A 529 9.52 43.25 1.38
CA GLU A 529 8.20 42.95 0.80
C GLU A 529 7.49 41.81 1.55
N ALA A 530 8.24 40.82 2.01
CA ALA A 530 7.73 39.70 2.80
C ALA A 530 7.30 40.06 4.24
N THR A 531 7.73 41.21 4.77
CA THR A 531 7.33 41.72 6.10
C THR A 531 6.05 42.54 6.08
N LEU A 532 5.63 43.01 4.91
CA LEU A 532 4.40 43.77 4.72
C LEU A 532 3.17 42.87 4.89
N ALA A 533 1.99 43.48 5.05
CA ALA A 533 0.73 42.74 5.28
C ALA A 533 0.15 42.08 4.02
N ASN A 534 0.98 41.83 3.00
CA ASN A 534 0.61 41.18 1.75
C ASN A 534 0.05 39.77 2.00
N TYR A 535 -1.08 39.44 1.37
CA TYR A 535 -1.60 38.07 1.38
C TYR A 535 -2.29 37.73 0.07
N ASP A 536 -2.28 36.45 -0.28
CA ASP A 536 -2.99 35.92 -1.44
C ASP A 536 -3.43 34.49 -1.10
N TRP A 537 -4.74 34.29 -1.07
CA TRP A 537 -5.34 33.00 -0.75
C TRP A 537 -6.54 32.70 -1.63
N ASN A 538 -6.77 31.41 -1.85
CA ASN A 538 -7.94 30.88 -2.54
C ASN A 538 -8.51 29.73 -1.70
N ALA A 539 -9.83 29.68 -1.56
CA ALA A 539 -10.52 28.62 -0.87
C ALA A 539 -11.76 28.19 -1.64
N TYR A 540 -12.05 26.90 -1.63
CA TYR A 540 -13.30 26.41 -2.21
C TYR A 540 -13.90 25.24 -1.45
N ASP A 541 -15.23 25.19 -1.50
CA ASP A 541 -16.06 24.08 -1.05
C ASP A 541 -16.66 23.37 -2.26
N GLU A 542 -16.46 22.06 -2.35
CA GLU A 542 -16.98 21.21 -3.41
C GLU A 542 -17.87 20.11 -2.81
N ILE A 543 -19.11 20.03 -3.28
CA ILE A 543 -20.03 18.94 -2.99
C ILE A 543 -20.29 18.17 -4.28
N THR A 544 -20.06 16.86 -4.25
CA THR A 544 -20.35 15.96 -5.37
C THR A 544 -21.30 14.86 -4.92
N ASN A 545 -22.34 14.58 -5.70
CA ASN A 545 -23.20 13.42 -5.55
C ASN A 545 -23.20 12.62 -6.85
N ASN A 546 -22.78 11.36 -6.76
CA ASN A 546 -22.71 10.42 -7.87
C ASN A 546 -23.67 9.26 -7.59
N LEU A 547 -24.79 9.23 -8.30
CA LEU A 547 -25.81 8.19 -8.22
C LEU A 547 -25.72 7.27 -9.44
N SER A 548 -25.64 5.96 -9.21
CA SER A 548 -25.70 4.95 -10.26
C SER A 548 -26.76 3.90 -9.93
N LEU A 549 -27.61 3.61 -10.90
CA LEU A 549 -28.68 2.63 -10.84
C LEU A 549 -28.41 1.54 -11.87
N ASN A 550 -28.22 0.31 -11.44
CA ASN A 550 -28.10 -0.86 -12.31
C ASN A 550 -29.34 -1.74 -12.14
N TRP A 551 -30.15 -1.88 -13.20
CA TRP A 551 -31.33 -2.72 -13.21
C TRP A 551 -31.12 -3.90 -14.16
N TYR A 552 -31.03 -5.09 -13.58
CA TYR A 552 -30.94 -6.38 -14.27
C TYR A 552 -32.35 -6.87 -14.60
N LEU A 553 -32.86 -6.48 -15.78
CA LEU A 553 -34.20 -6.85 -16.26
C LEU A 553 -34.32 -8.36 -16.50
N THR A 554 -33.29 -8.95 -17.10
CA THR A 554 -33.13 -10.39 -17.33
C THR A 554 -31.65 -10.76 -17.24
N ASP A 555 -31.32 -12.05 -17.37
CA ASP A 555 -29.92 -12.52 -17.39
C ASP A 555 -29.10 -11.94 -18.55
N TYR A 556 -29.75 -11.36 -19.57
CA TYR A 556 -29.11 -10.80 -20.75
C TYR A 556 -29.23 -9.28 -20.88
N TRP A 557 -30.28 -8.68 -20.30
CA TRP A 557 -30.57 -7.25 -20.43
C TRP A 557 -30.29 -6.51 -19.13
N THR A 558 -29.42 -5.50 -19.18
CA THR A 558 -29.10 -4.63 -18.05
C THR A 558 -29.28 -3.16 -18.45
N VAL A 559 -30.06 -2.42 -17.68
CA VAL A 559 -30.17 -0.96 -17.78
C VAL A 559 -29.25 -0.34 -16.73
N ARG A 560 -28.46 0.65 -17.13
CA ARG A 560 -27.65 1.45 -16.21
C ARG A 560 -28.01 2.92 -16.36
N GLY A 561 -28.47 3.54 -15.28
CA GLY A 561 -28.60 4.98 -15.15
C GLY A 561 -27.46 5.54 -14.29
N GLN A 562 -26.95 6.70 -14.65
CA GLN A 562 -25.96 7.45 -13.88
C GLN A 562 -26.36 8.92 -13.86
N PHE A 563 -26.26 9.52 -12.67
CA PHE A 563 -26.51 10.93 -12.46
C PHE A 563 -25.45 11.48 -11.53
N SER A 564 -24.78 12.54 -11.95
CA SER A 564 -23.77 13.25 -11.17
C SER A 564 -24.18 14.71 -11.05
N VAL A 565 -24.00 15.28 -9.86
CA VAL A 565 -24.09 16.72 -9.64
C VAL A 565 -22.91 17.14 -8.78
N THR A 566 -22.21 18.18 -9.23
CA THR A 566 -21.10 18.80 -8.52
C THR A 566 -21.40 20.29 -8.36
N ARG A 567 -21.26 20.79 -7.15
CA ARG A 567 -21.38 22.22 -6.84
C ARG A 567 -20.11 22.71 -6.17
N LYS A 568 -19.49 23.74 -6.73
CA LYS A 568 -18.24 24.34 -6.25
C LYS A 568 -18.47 25.81 -5.91
N TYR A 569 -18.17 26.19 -4.68
CA TYR A 569 -18.14 27.57 -4.22
C TYR A 569 -16.70 27.96 -3.99
N ALA A 570 -16.19 28.95 -4.71
CA ALA A 570 -14.80 29.39 -4.62
C ALA A 570 -14.74 30.86 -4.24
N ASN A 571 -13.87 31.20 -3.29
CA ASN A 571 -13.59 32.55 -2.87
C ASN A 571 -12.07 32.75 -2.86
N SER A 572 -11.59 33.84 -3.41
CA SER A 572 -10.19 34.25 -3.31
C SER A 572 -10.06 35.72 -2.97
N GLU A 573 -8.99 36.03 -2.24
CA GLU A 573 -8.59 37.40 -1.95
C GLU A 573 -7.09 37.55 -2.09
N LYS A 574 -6.69 38.66 -2.70
CA LYS A 574 -5.30 39.10 -2.79
C LYS A 574 -5.22 40.55 -2.35
N PHE A 575 -4.41 40.80 -1.34
CA PHE A 575 -4.15 42.12 -0.80
C PHE A 575 -2.67 42.47 -0.98
N ILE A 576 -2.43 43.67 -1.51
CA ILE A 576 -1.11 44.27 -1.67
C ILE A 576 -1.05 45.52 -0.79
N ASP A 577 -0.12 45.52 0.15
CA ASP A 577 0.11 46.60 1.09
C ASP A 577 0.51 47.89 0.36
N PRO A 578 -0.02 49.06 0.76
CA PRO A 578 0.40 50.38 0.25
C PRO A 578 1.90 50.63 0.18
N LEU A 579 2.68 50.04 1.10
CA LEU A 579 4.14 50.19 1.17
C LEU A 579 4.90 49.26 0.20
N SER A 580 4.20 48.35 -0.48
CA SER A 580 4.80 47.44 -1.43
C SER A 580 5.26 48.16 -2.71
N SER A 581 6.37 47.72 -3.31
CA SER A 581 6.71 48.16 -4.68
C SER A 581 5.76 47.62 -5.75
N LYS A 582 4.86 46.69 -5.39
CA LYS A 582 3.98 45.97 -6.33
C LYS A 582 2.57 46.53 -6.41
N THR A 583 2.26 47.63 -5.70
CA THR A 583 0.95 48.29 -5.80
C THR A 583 0.73 48.90 -7.19
N SER A 584 -0.52 48.85 -7.66
CA SER A 584 -0.95 49.39 -8.95
C SER A 584 -0.87 50.92 -9.03
N VAL A 585 -0.94 51.59 -7.87
CA VAL A 585 -0.84 53.05 -7.75
C VAL A 585 0.28 53.41 -6.78
N LEU A 586 1.33 54.03 -7.30
CA LEU A 586 2.36 54.65 -6.48
C LEU A 586 1.79 55.97 -5.97
N GLY A 587 1.72 56.15 -4.66
CA GLY A 587 1.27 57.38 -4.02
C GLY A 587 2.26 58.52 -4.28
N GLU A 588 2.25 59.10 -5.48
CA GLU A 588 3.02 60.29 -5.81
C GLU A 588 2.21 61.54 -5.44
N SER A 589 2.77 62.41 -4.60
CA SER A 589 2.15 63.67 -4.13
C SER A 589 1.73 64.63 -5.24
N SER A 590 2.25 64.47 -6.46
CA SER A 590 1.84 65.27 -7.63
C SER A 590 0.57 64.78 -8.33
N SER A 591 0.03 63.61 -7.96
CA SER A 591 -1.05 62.94 -8.69
C SER A 591 -2.44 63.03 -8.05
N GLY A 592 -2.55 63.55 -6.83
CA GLY A 592 -3.82 63.62 -6.08
C GLY A 592 -4.38 62.24 -5.65
N ASN A 593 -3.54 61.19 -5.72
CA ASN A 593 -3.90 59.80 -5.37
C ASN A 593 -3.27 59.35 -4.04
N GLU A 594 -2.88 60.27 -3.15
CA GLU A 594 -2.24 59.96 -1.87
C GLU A 594 -3.08 59.01 -0.99
N ASP A 595 -4.41 59.09 -1.12
CA ASP A 595 -5.37 58.23 -0.38
C ASP A 595 -5.73 56.92 -1.10
N LYS A 596 -5.20 56.69 -2.32
CA LYS A 596 -5.53 55.52 -3.16
C LYS A 596 -4.31 54.63 -3.34
N VAL A 597 -3.79 54.13 -2.23
CA VAL A 597 -2.63 53.25 -2.17
C VAL A 597 -3.02 51.86 -1.67
N GLY A 598 -2.34 50.83 -2.18
CA GLY A 598 -2.65 49.43 -1.91
C GLY A 598 -3.75 48.87 -2.82
N ASP A 599 -3.71 47.55 -3.03
CA ASP A 599 -4.66 46.86 -3.90
C ASP A 599 -5.38 45.75 -3.14
N LEU A 600 -6.70 45.65 -3.33
CA LEU A 600 -7.48 44.51 -2.87
C LEU A 600 -8.24 43.91 -4.06
N TYR A 601 -7.94 42.67 -4.37
CA TYR A 601 -8.64 41.87 -5.36
C TYR A 601 -9.46 40.81 -4.64
N THR A 602 -10.76 40.76 -4.91
CA THR A 602 -11.66 39.74 -4.36
C THR A 602 -12.40 39.05 -5.49
N THR A 603 -12.42 37.72 -5.49
CA THR A 603 -13.17 36.93 -6.48
C THR A 603 -14.05 35.92 -5.77
N ASN A 604 -15.32 35.85 -6.15
CA ASN A 604 -16.26 34.84 -5.69
C ASN A 604 -16.84 34.10 -6.90
N GLY A 605 -16.93 32.78 -6.82
CA GLY A 605 -17.42 31.90 -7.87
C GLY A 605 -18.39 30.85 -7.31
N ASN A 606 -19.44 30.56 -8.06
CA ASN A 606 -20.37 29.47 -7.77
C ASN A 606 -20.64 28.73 -9.08
N ASN A 607 -20.16 27.50 -9.16
CA ASN A 607 -20.33 26.63 -10.31
C ASN A 607 -21.22 25.43 -9.95
N LEU A 608 -22.10 25.04 -10.87
CA LEU A 608 -22.98 23.87 -10.76
C LEU A 608 -22.90 23.07 -12.05
N ASP A 609 -22.26 21.91 -11.96
CA ASP A 609 -22.15 20.95 -13.04
C ASP A 609 -23.04 19.76 -12.76
N TRP A 610 -23.70 19.23 -13.80
CA TRP A 610 -24.45 18.00 -13.70
C TRP A 610 -24.32 17.19 -14.99
N ASN A 611 -24.35 15.87 -14.83
CA ASN A 611 -24.24 14.92 -15.92
C ASN A 611 -25.21 13.77 -15.71
N ALA A 612 -25.90 13.35 -16.78
CA ALA A 612 -26.82 12.22 -16.74
C ALA A 612 -26.57 11.30 -17.94
N ASN A 613 -26.33 10.01 -17.66
CA ASN A 613 -26.13 8.99 -18.69
C ASN A 613 -27.10 7.82 -18.48
N ALA A 614 -27.57 7.25 -19.58
CA ALA A 614 -28.40 6.05 -19.58
C ALA A 614 -27.89 5.06 -20.62
N PHE A 615 -27.68 3.82 -20.21
CA PHE A 615 -27.17 2.75 -21.04
C PHE A 615 -28.11 1.54 -20.97
N LEU A 616 -28.25 0.85 -22.11
CA LEU A 616 -28.93 -0.43 -22.21
C LEU A 616 -27.94 -1.44 -22.78
N TYR A 617 -27.60 -2.45 -21.99
CA TYR A 617 -26.70 -3.52 -22.38
C TYR A 617 -27.47 -4.79 -22.68
N TYR A 618 -27.10 -5.44 -23.79
CA TYR A 618 -27.46 -6.81 -24.10
C TYR A 618 -26.19 -7.66 -24.11
N THR A 619 -26.10 -8.66 -23.25
CA THR A 619 -24.96 -9.59 -23.22
C THR A 619 -25.48 -11.01 -23.23
N ARG A 620 -25.10 -11.78 -24.24
CA ARG A 620 -25.45 -13.20 -24.34
C ARG A 620 -24.21 -14.01 -24.70
N THR A 621 -23.85 -14.93 -23.82
CA THR A 621 -22.78 -15.89 -24.07
C THR A 621 -23.37 -17.10 -24.77
N PHE A 622 -22.90 -17.38 -25.98
CA PHE A 622 -23.19 -18.63 -26.67
C PHE A 622 -22.05 -19.62 -26.35
N GLU A 623 -22.36 -20.90 -26.14
CA GLU A 623 -21.35 -21.92 -25.86
C GLU A 623 -20.21 -21.87 -26.88
N LYS A 624 -18.99 -22.12 -26.40
CA LYS A 624 -17.77 -22.18 -27.22
C LYS A 624 -18.04 -23.05 -28.45
N LYS A 625 -17.78 -22.51 -29.64
CA LYS A 625 -17.41 -23.38 -30.76
C LYS A 625 -16.15 -24.11 -30.32
N THR A 626 -16.31 -25.41 -30.04
CA THR A 626 -15.24 -26.38 -29.77
C THR A 626 -14.14 -26.32 -30.82
#